data_AF-A0AAD4EXT9-F1
#
_entry.id   AF-A0AAD4EXT9-F1
#
_cell.length_a   1.000
_cell.length_b   1.000
_cell.length_c   1.000
_cell.angle_alpha   90.00
_cell.angle_beta   90.00
_cell.angle_gamma   90.00
#
_symmetry.space_group_name_H-M   'P 1'
#
loop_
_entity.id
_entity.type
_entity.pdbx_description
1 polymer ?
#
loop_
_entity_poly.entity_id
_entity_poly.type
_entity_poly.pdbx_seq_one_letter_code
_entity_poly.pdbx_strand_id
1 'polypeptide(L)'
;MRHTLRRSCAACARSKHSCDLGTPRCSRCIKRKVQCVYANEPLTAAPAVSDQSIESISANASALATYRFASVDPFDSYPPTRLPRDHVQRLIHSFLHKIAFQYYPLDLSATTNPFLVSWWPIALGDPALFHVSLQTACLDEELMAQRGFHTSELLMADSVALLRRKVEDTSLAVQDGTMNSVITLATIEFGKGNTAVAAMHVDGCLPEGAADTVPLHPAP
;
A
#
# COMPACT_ATOMS: atom_id res chain seq x y z
N MET A 1 -27.44 18.46 19.52
CA MET A 1 -26.68 17.41 20.24
C MET A 1 -26.54 16.22 19.29
N ARG A 2 -25.31 15.84 18.92
CA ARG A 2 -25.05 14.78 17.95
C ARG A 2 -25.42 13.43 18.58
N HIS A 3 -26.53 12.82 18.14
CA HIS A 3 -26.78 11.41 18.41
C HIS A 3 -25.70 10.61 17.70
N THR A 4 -24.66 10.22 18.43
CA THR A 4 -23.74 9.21 17.93
C THR A 4 -24.56 7.95 17.70
N LEU A 5 -24.47 7.36 16.50
CA LEU A 5 -25.10 6.08 16.13
C LEU A 5 -24.45 4.92 16.91
N ARG A 6 -24.38 5.01 18.24
CA ARG A 6 -23.95 3.91 19.10
C ARG A 6 -25.00 2.82 19.01
N ARG A 7 -24.58 1.65 18.52
CA ARG A 7 -25.44 0.47 18.41
C ARG A 7 -25.92 0.04 19.80
N SER A 8 -27.16 -0.44 19.87
CA SER A 8 -27.70 -1.09 21.08
C SER A 8 -26.80 -2.27 21.49
N CYS A 9 -26.72 -2.56 22.80
CA CYS A 9 -25.98 -3.74 23.26
C CYS A 9 -26.57 -5.04 22.70
N ALA A 10 -25.77 -6.11 22.63
CA ALA A 10 -26.16 -7.40 22.05
C ALA A 10 -27.38 -8.04 22.73
N ALA A 11 -27.58 -7.83 24.02
CA ALA A 11 -28.75 -8.35 24.75
C ALA A 11 -30.05 -7.59 24.41
N CYS A 12 -29.98 -6.25 24.32
CA CYS A 12 -31.12 -5.42 23.90
C CYS A 12 -31.46 -5.65 22.42
N ALA A 13 -30.46 -5.79 21.56
CA ALA A 13 -30.65 -6.10 20.15
C ALA A 13 -31.35 -7.46 19.95
N ARG A 14 -30.88 -8.53 20.62
CA ARG A 14 -31.50 -9.87 20.56
C ARG A 14 -32.94 -9.88 21.08
N SER A 15 -33.25 -9.03 22.06
CA SER A 15 -34.60 -8.91 22.61
C SER A 15 -35.47 -7.85 21.93
N LYS A 16 -34.99 -7.22 20.84
CA LYS A 16 -35.69 -6.17 20.09
C LYS A 16 -36.20 -5.02 20.98
N HIS A 17 -35.40 -4.63 21.97
CA HIS A 17 -35.72 -3.56 22.92
C HIS A 17 -34.77 -2.37 22.80
N SER A 18 -35.26 -1.18 23.14
CA SER A 18 -34.44 0.04 23.18
C SER A 18 -33.37 -0.03 24.28
N CYS A 19 -32.13 0.30 23.92
CA CYS A 19 -30.97 0.37 24.83
C CYS A 19 -30.69 1.84 25.20
N ASP A 20 -30.50 2.11 26.49
CA ASP A 20 -30.15 3.43 27.03
C ASP A 20 -28.65 3.75 26.95
N LEU A 21 -27.84 2.83 26.39
CA LEU A 21 -26.40 3.02 26.12
C LEU A 21 -25.53 3.36 27.35
N GLY A 22 -26.03 3.08 28.56
CA GLY A 22 -25.26 3.27 29.79
C GLY A 22 -23.96 2.45 29.80
N THR A 23 -22.87 3.08 30.24
CA THR A 23 -21.56 2.45 30.46
C THR A 23 -21.32 2.29 31.96
N PRO A 24 -20.84 1.14 32.45
CA PRO A 24 -20.39 -0.05 31.71
C PRO A 24 -21.52 -0.99 31.27
N ARG A 25 -22.74 -0.84 31.80
CA ARG A 25 -23.92 -1.66 31.46
C ARG A 25 -25.15 -0.78 31.32
N CYS A 26 -26.04 -1.16 30.39
CA CYS A 26 -27.32 -0.47 30.21
C CYS A 26 -28.30 -0.81 31.34
N SER A 27 -29.22 0.10 31.68
CA SER A 27 -30.15 -0.03 32.81
C SER A 27 -31.01 -1.30 32.72
N ARG A 28 -31.41 -1.70 31.50
CA ARG A 28 -32.18 -2.93 31.27
C ARG A 28 -31.37 -4.18 31.58
N CYS A 29 -30.11 -4.25 31.14
CA CYS A 29 -29.24 -5.40 31.40
C CYS A 29 -28.89 -5.53 32.88
N ILE A 30 -28.80 -4.40 33.61
CA ILE A 30 -28.64 -4.39 35.07
C ILE A 30 -29.87 -5.01 35.74
N LYS A 31 -31.08 -4.52 35.41
CA LYS A 31 -32.34 -5.03 35.97
C LYS A 31 -32.56 -6.52 35.67
N ARG A 32 -32.24 -6.95 34.45
CA ARG A 32 -32.38 -8.35 34.02
C ARG A 32 -31.25 -9.26 34.50
N LYS A 33 -30.20 -8.70 35.12
CA LYS A 33 -28.98 -9.43 35.52
C LYS A 33 -28.35 -10.25 34.37
N VAL A 34 -28.40 -9.74 33.14
CA VAL A 34 -27.82 -10.38 31.94
C VAL A 34 -26.56 -9.66 31.46
N GLN A 35 -25.66 -10.38 30.80
CA GLN A 35 -24.43 -9.82 30.25
C GLN A 35 -24.74 -8.71 29.22
N CYS A 36 -24.10 -7.55 29.39
CA CYS A 36 -24.25 -6.39 28.52
C CYS A 36 -22.96 -6.21 27.72
N VAL A 37 -22.95 -6.65 26.47
CA VAL A 37 -21.78 -6.52 25.57
C VAL A 37 -22.16 -5.57 24.44
N TYR A 38 -21.35 -4.55 24.22
CA TYR A 38 -21.48 -3.64 23.08
C TYR A 38 -20.61 -4.15 21.94
N ALA A 39 -21.14 -4.19 20.72
CA ALA A 39 -20.47 -4.77 19.54
C ALA A 39 -19.32 -3.92 18.96
N ASN A 40 -18.77 -2.98 19.75
CA ASN A 40 -17.69 -2.09 19.31
C ASN A 40 -16.32 -2.52 19.84
N GLU A 41 -16.13 -3.81 20.14
CA GLU A 41 -14.78 -4.35 20.33
C GLU A 41 -14.20 -4.69 18.93
N PRO A 42 -12.98 -4.19 18.59
CA PRO A 42 -12.31 -4.58 17.36
C PRO A 42 -12.14 -6.10 17.33
N LEU A 43 -12.40 -6.69 16.15
CA LEU A 43 -12.25 -8.13 15.87
C LEU A 43 -10.77 -8.55 15.99
N THR A 44 -10.28 -8.68 17.21
CA THR A 44 -9.04 -9.39 17.53
C THR A 44 -9.42 -10.58 18.41
N ALA A 45 -9.89 -11.65 17.78
CA ALA A 45 -10.03 -12.96 18.43
C ALA A 45 -9.70 -14.06 17.42
N ALA A 46 -8.78 -14.93 17.84
CA ALA A 46 -8.10 -16.03 17.14
C ALA A 46 -9.04 -17.05 16.45
N PRO A 47 -8.51 -17.97 15.60
CA PRO A 47 -9.33 -18.83 14.77
C PRO A 47 -9.94 -19.96 15.61
N ALA A 48 -11.26 -20.06 15.60
CA ALA A 48 -11.97 -21.25 16.05
C ALA A 48 -12.17 -22.18 14.84
N VAL A 49 -11.60 -23.38 14.97
CA VAL A 49 -11.78 -24.53 14.09
C VAL A 49 -13.25 -24.94 14.08
N SER A 50 -13.86 -25.10 12.90
CA SER A 50 -15.13 -25.83 12.71
C SER A 50 -15.28 -26.21 11.24
N ASP A 51 -15.07 -27.50 10.96
CA ASP A 51 -15.52 -28.20 9.76
C ASP A 51 -17.03 -28.03 9.55
N GLN A 52 -17.43 -27.67 8.32
CA GLN A 52 -18.63 -28.24 7.67
C GLN A 52 -18.71 -27.87 6.18
N SER A 53 -18.55 -28.92 5.37
CA SER A 53 -19.27 -29.25 4.13
C SER A 53 -19.45 -28.16 3.06
N ILE A 54 -18.64 -28.29 2.01
CA ILE A 54 -18.89 -27.78 0.66
C ILE A 54 -20.09 -28.53 0.07
N GLU A 55 -21.15 -27.81 -0.32
CA GLU A 55 -21.92 -28.15 -1.52
C GLU A 55 -22.84 -27.00 -1.99
N SER A 56 -22.59 -26.56 -3.23
CA SER A 56 -23.53 -25.98 -4.20
C SER A 56 -24.21 -24.62 -3.92
N ILE A 57 -23.67 -23.54 -4.50
CA ILE A 57 -24.49 -22.48 -5.12
C ILE A 57 -23.83 -22.03 -6.44
N SER A 58 -24.28 -22.63 -7.53
CA SER A 58 -24.20 -22.04 -8.87
C SER A 58 -25.44 -21.20 -9.09
N ALA A 59 -25.25 -19.88 -9.05
CA ALA A 59 -26.06 -18.83 -9.70
C ALA A 59 -25.69 -17.52 -9.02
N ASN A 60 -24.87 -16.70 -9.68
CA ASN A 60 -24.80 -15.23 -9.63
C ASN A 60 -23.45 -14.72 -10.17
N ALA A 61 -23.03 -15.21 -11.35
CA ALA A 61 -21.85 -14.69 -12.05
C ALA A 61 -22.00 -13.22 -12.52
N SER A 62 -23.19 -12.63 -12.40
CA SER A 62 -23.48 -11.25 -12.81
C SER A 62 -23.39 -10.21 -11.67
N ALA A 63 -23.28 -10.63 -10.40
CA ALA A 63 -23.11 -9.70 -9.28
C ALA A 63 -21.63 -9.38 -8.98
N LEU A 64 -20.70 -10.22 -9.47
CA LEU A 64 -19.26 -10.05 -9.25
C LEU A 64 -18.64 -8.96 -10.16
N ALA A 65 -19.30 -8.63 -11.27
CA ALA A 65 -18.85 -7.57 -12.18
C ALA A 65 -19.02 -6.15 -11.61
N THR A 66 -19.76 -5.99 -10.51
CA THR A 66 -20.00 -4.68 -9.86
C THR A 66 -19.25 -4.51 -8.54
N TYR A 67 -18.44 -5.49 -8.14
CA TYR A 67 -17.37 -5.23 -7.16
C TYR A 67 -16.32 -4.37 -7.85
N ARG A 68 -16.61 -3.06 -7.98
CA ARG A 68 -15.57 -2.04 -8.16
C ARG A 68 -14.51 -2.35 -7.10
N PHE A 69 -13.26 -2.53 -7.53
CA PHE A 69 -12.12 -2.79 -6.66
C PHE A 69 -12.34 -2.10 -5.32
N ALA A 70 -12.51 -2.90 -4.26
CA ALA A 70 -12.64 -2.34 -2.93
C ALA A 70 -11.41 -1.47 -2.75
N SER A 71 -11.65 -0.16 -2.68
CA SER A 71 -10.64 0.88 -2.61
C SER A 71 -9.50 0.43 -1.69
N VAL A 72 -8.31 0.17 -2.26
CA VAL A 72 -7.15 -0.39 -1.52
C VAL A 72 -6.84 0.43 -0.26
N ASP A 73 -7.15 1.72 -0.31
CA ASP A 73 -7.15 2.62 0.85
C ASP A 73 -8.44 3.48 0.87
N PRO A 74 -9.43 3.14 1.72
CA PRO A 74 -10.67 3.91 1.85
C PRO A 74 -10.53 5.33 2.41
N PHE A 75 -9.37 5.66 3.01
CA PHE A 75 -9.16 6.91 3.74
C PHE A 75 -8.20 7.87 3.03
N ASP A 76 -7.63 7.48 1.90
CA ASP A 76 -6.64 8.26 1.16
C ASP A 76 -5.48 8.72 2.07
N SER A 77 -4.95 7.74 2.81
CA SER A 77 -3.86 7.88 3.78
C SER A 77 -2.47 7.94 3.12
N TYR A 78 -2.41 7.77 1.80
CA TYR A 78 -1.20 7.83 0.99
C TYR A 78 -0.87 9.28 0.55
N PRO A 79 0.39 9.57 0.19
CA PRO A 79 0.81 10.89 -0.28
C PRO A 79 -0.02 11.41 -1.47
N PRO A 80 -0.37 12.71 -1.51
CA PRO A 80 -1.18 13.26 -2.59
C PRO A 80 -0.46 13.17 -3.92
N THR A 81 -1.21 12.89 -4.99
CA THR A 81 -0.70 12.83 -6.36
C THR A 81 -1.57 13.66 -7.30
N ARG A 82 -1.05 13.96 -8.49
CA ARG A 82 -1.80 14.63 -9.56
C ARG A 82 -2.70 13.69 -10.35
N LEU A 83 -2.67 12.39 -10.07
CA LEU A 83 -3.45 11.39 -10.77
C LEU A 83 -4.85 11.25 -10.16
N PRO A 84 -5.87 10.86 -10.96
CA PRO A 84 -7.17 10.51 -10.42
C PRO A 84 -7.08 9.37 -9.41
N ARG A 85 -7.86 9.43 -8.34
CA ARG A 85 -7.89 8.45 -7.25
C ARG A 85 -7.96 7.00 -7.75
N ASP A 86 -8.90 6.71 -8.65
CA ASP A 86 -9.07 5.35 -9.19
C ASP A 86 -7.82 4.87 -9.94
N HIS A 87 -7.06 5.78 -10.56
CA HIS A 87 -5.81 5.44 -11.21
C HIS A 87 -4.74 5.10 -10.19
N VAL A 88 -4.58 5.94 -9.15
CA VAL A 88 -3.65 5.67 -8.05
C VAL A 88 -3.94 4.32 -7.42
N GLN A 89 -5.20 4.02 -7.10
CA GLN A 89 -5.56 2.74 -6.47
C GLN A 89 -5.26 1.52 -7.34
N ARG A 90 -5.41 1.62 -8.67
CA ARG A 90 -4.99 0.58 -9.60
C ARG A 90 -3.47 0.40 -9.60
N LEU A 91 -2.71 1.50 -9.63
CA LEU A 91 -1.24 1.45 -9.59
C LEU A 91 -0.73 0.90 -8.26
N ILE A 92 -1.35 1.25 -7.13
CA ILE A 92 -1.05 0.66 -5.82
C ILE A 92 -1.27 -0.85 -5.87
N HIS A 93 -2.43 -1.29 -6.37
CA HIS A 93 -2.73 -2.72 -6.50
C HIS A 93 -1.72 -3.43 -7.40
N SER A 94 -1.39 -2.84 -8.55
CA SER A 94 -0.38 -3.37 -9.49
C SER A 94 1.00 -3.47 -8.83
N PHE A 95 1.42 -2.44 -8.08
CA PHE A 95 2.68 -2.48 -7.34
C PHE A 95 2.71 -3.64 -6.34
N LEU A 96 1.68 -3.76 -5.50
CA LEU A 96 1.60 -4.75 -4.43
C LEU A 96 1.45 -6.20 -4.93
N HIS A 97 0.71 -6.41 -6.02
CA HIS A 97 0.38 -7.76 -6.50
C HIS A 97 1.19 -8.23 -7.70
N LYS A 98 1.94 -7.35 -8.37
CA LYS A 98 2.75 -7.69 -9.55
C LYS A 98 4.19 -7.23 -9.38
N ILE A 99 4.42 -5.93 -9.24
CA ILE A 99 5.78 -5.35 -9.28
C ILE A 99 6.64 -5.87 -8.13
N ALA A 100 6.11 -5.89 -6.89
CA ALA A 100 6.84 -6.37 -5.71
C ALA A 100 7.42 -7.78 -5.89
N PHE A 101 6.69 -8.67 -6.56
CA PHE A 101 7.10 -10.04 -6.84
C PHE A 101 8.03 -10.15 -8.05
N GLN A 102 7.91 -9.25 -9.03
CA GLN A 102 8.83 -9.19 -10.15
C GLN A 102 10.21 -8.64 -9.75
N TYR A 103 10.24 -7.65 -8.85
CA TYR A 103 11.47 -7.05 -8.36
C TYR A 103 12.20 -7.96 -7.38
N TYR A 104 11.48 -8.80 -6.63
CA TYR A 104 12.06 -9.77 -5.71
C TYR A 104 11.45 -11.17 -5.92
N PRO A 105 11.81 -11.87 -7.01
CA PRO A 105 11.24 -13.17 -7.35
C PRO A 105 11.70 -14.30 -6.41
N LEU A 106 12.65 -14.02 -5.52
CA LEU A 106 13.17 -14.97 -4.54
C LEU A 106 12.18 -15.24 -3.39
N ASP A 107 11.26 -14.31 -3.13
CA ASP A 107 10.24 -14.47 -2.10
C ASP A 107 8.85 -14.08 -2.62
N LEU A 108 8.03 -15.12 -2.84
CA LEU A 108 6.66 -14.98 -3.33
C LEU A 108 5.62 -14.89 -2.20
N SER A 109 6.05 -14.92 -0.94
CA SER A 109 5.15 -14.80 0.20
C SER A 109 4.85 -13.34 0.51
N ALA A 110 3.56 -12.99 0.52
CA ALA A 110 3.10 -11.63 0.79
C ALA A 110 3.45 -11.14 2.21
N THR A 111 3.75 -12.06 3.14
CA THR A 111 4.05 -11.75 4.55
C THR A 111 5.54 -11.63 4.83
N THR A 112 6.40 -11.89 3.84
CA THR A 112 7.86 -11.87 4.01
C THR A 112 8.57 -11.10 2.91
N ASN A 113 7.93 -10.90 1.74
CA ASN A 113 8.52 -10.16 0.64
C ASN A 113 8.89 -8.73 1.07
N PRO A 114 10.17 -8.31 0.91
CA PRO A 114 10.69 -7.05 1.45
C PRO A 114 10.04 -5.81 0.83
N PHE A 115 9.55 -5.90 -0.41
CA PHE A 115 8.82 -4.80 -1.05
C PHE A 115 7.45 -4.56 -0.39
N LEU A 116 6.85 -5.60 0.19
CA LEU A 116 5.55 -5.51 0.85
C LEU A 116 5.68 -5.18 2.34
N VAL A 117 6.61 -5.83 3.05
CA VAL A 117 6.71 -5.69 4.52
C VAL A 117 7.60 -4.54 4.99
N SER A 118 8.47 -4.01 4.12
CA SER A 118 9.41 -2.93 4.47
C SER A 118 9.27 -1.72 3.54
N TRP A 119 9.46 -1.93 2.24
CA TRP A 119 9.43 -0.83 1.26
C TRP A 119 8.09 -0.09 1.22
N TRP A 120 6.98 -0.83 1.08
CA TRP A 120 5.66 -0.22 0.96
C TRP A 120 5.24 0.60 2.19
N PRO A 121 5.42 0.12 3.43
CA PRO A 121 5.23 0.94 4.63
C PRO A 121 6.04 2.26 4.61
N ILE A 122 7.30 2.24 4.17
CA ILE A 122 8.11 3.46 4.03
C ILE A 122 7.51 4.37 2.94
N ALA A 123 7.09 3.79 1.81
CA ALA A 123 6.50 4.55 0.71
C ALA A 123 5.24 5.30 1.13
N LEU A 124 4.40 4.74 2.01
CA LEU A 124 3.22 5.46 2.53
C LEU A 124 3.58 6.71 3.36
N GLY A 125 4.76 6.74 3.99
CA GLY A 125 5.25 7.88 4.76
C GLY A 125 6.17 8.82 3.97
N ASP A 126 6.63 8.41 2.79
CA ASP A 126 7.61 9.15 1.99
C ASP A 126 7.04 9.49 0.60
N PRO A 127 6.72 10.77 0.34
CA PRO A 127 6.15 11.18 -0.94
C PRO A 127 7.02 10.84 -2.15
N ALA A 128 8.35 10.94 -2.06
CA ALA A 128 9.22 10.64 -3.19
C ALA A 128 9.18 9.14 -3.52
N LEU A 129 9.32 8.31 -2.48
CA LEU A 129 9.29 6.86 -2.64
C LEU A 129 7.92 6.37 -3.12
N PHE A 130 6.85 6.99 -2.65
CA PHE A 130 5.51 6.72 -3.12
C PHE A 130 5.36 6.96 -4.62
N HIS A 131 5.76 8.16 -5.10
CA HIS A 131 5.62 8.50 -6.51
C HIS A 131 6.46 7.60 -7.41
N VAL A 132 7.68 7.24 -7.00
CA VAL A 132 8.54 6.33 -7.77
C VAL A 132 7.98 4.89 -7.77
N SER A 133 7.36 4.46 -6.67
CA SER A 133 6.67 3.16 -6.61
C SER A 133 5.48 3.11 -7.57
N LEU A 134 4.66 4.17 -7.61
CA LEU A 134 3.58 4.28 -8.60
C LEU A 134 4.10 4.38 -10.03
N GLN A 135 5.20 5.11 -10.25
CA GLN A 135 5.83 5.26 -11.56
C GLN A 135 6.24 3.89 -12.10
N THR A 136 6.80 3.04 -11.25
CA THR A 136 7.23 1.69 -11.63
C THR A 136 6.05 0.85 -12.12
N ALA A 137 4.94 0.84 -11.37
CA ALA A 137 3.73 0.13 -11.80
C ALA A 137 3.13 0.73 -13.08
N CYS A 138 3.17 2.05 -13.21
CA CYS A 138 2.65 2.76 -14.38
C CYS A 138 3.48 2.46 -15.63
N LEU A 139 4.81 2.39 -15.52
CA LEU A 139 5.70 2.04 -16.61
C LEU A 139 5.42 0.64 -17.14
N ASP A 140 5.23 -0.34 -16.23
CA ASP A 140 4.87 -1.70 -16.62
C ASP A 140 3.52 -1.74 -17.34
N GLU A 141 2.50 -1.04 -16.83
CA GLU A 141 1.19 -0.95 -17.50
C GLU A 141 1.29 -0.29 -18.89
N GLU A 142 2.00 0.84 -19.02
CA GLU A 142 2.18 1.56 -20.30
C GLU A 142 2.98 0.74 -21.31
N LEU A 143 4.04 0.06 -20.86
CA LEU A 143 4.85 -0.85 -21.68
C LEU A 143 4.02 -2.02 -22.21
N MET A 144 3.21 -2.65 -21.35
CA MET A 144 2.31 -3.75 -21.75
C MET A 144 1.21 -3.28 -22.68
N ALA A 145 0.67 -2.08 -22.46
CA ALA A 145 -0.37 -1.51 -23.29
C ALA A 145 0.15 -1.03 -24.66
N GLN A 146 1.48 -0.95 -24.85
CA GLN A 146 2.13 -0.32 -26.00
C GLN A 146 1.58 1.10 -26.26
N ARG A 147 1.29 1.81 -25.17
CA ARG A 147 0.87 3.21 -25.18
C ARG A 147 2.06 4.05 -24.69
N GLY A 148 2.19 5.27 -25.20
CA GLY A 148 3.30 6.15 -24.80
C GLY A 148 3.38 6.37 -23.28
N PHE A 149 4.51 6.90 -22.81
CA PHE A 149 4.88 6.95 -21.39
C PHE A 149 4.43 8.22 -20.65
N HIS A 150 3.29 8.80 -21.04
CA HIS A 150 2.92 10.14 -20.56
C HIS A 150 2.67 10.20 -19.04
N THR A 151 2.02 9.18 -18.48
CA THR A 151 1.66 9.19 -17.05
C THR A 151 2.89 8.86 -16.20
N SER A 152 3.71 7.91 -16.64
CA SER A 152 4.95 7.59 -15.94
C SER A 152 5.96 8.73 -16.00
N GLU A 153 6.05 9.48 -17.10
CA GLU A 153 6.86 10.70 -17.19
C GLU A 153 6.38 11.79 -16.22
N LEU A 154 5.06 11.93 -16.04
CA LEU A 154 4.51 12.86 -15.06
C LEU A 154 4.88 12.47 -13.62
N LEU A 155 4.73 11.18 -13.28
CA LEU A 155 5.15 10.66 -11.97
C LEU A 155 6.67 10.79 -11.76
N MET A 156 7.46 10.63 -12.81
CA MET A 156 8.91 10.85 -12.78
C MET A 156 9.26 12.29 -12.44
N ALA A 157 8.63 13.25 -13.13
CA ALA A 157 8.87 14.67 -12.91
C ALA A 157 8.52 15.07 -11.47
N ASP A 158 7.38 14.58 -10.95
CA ASP A 158 6.97 14.81 -9.57
C ASP A 158 7.98 14.18 -8.58
N SER A 159 8.44 12.95 -8.85
CA SER A 159 9.45 12.25 -8.04
C SER A 159 10.78 13.00 -7.96
N VAL A 160 11.31 13.46 -9.09
CA VAL A 160 12.56 14.23 -9.16
C VAL A 160 12.43 15.58 -8.44
N ALA A 161 11.27 16.24 -8.56
CA ALA A 161 11.01 17.49 -7.86
C ALA A 161 10.98 17.30 -6.33
N LEU A 162 10.39 16.21 -5.85
CA LEU A 162 10.39 15.84 -4.42
C LEU A 162 11.80 15.51 -3.95
N LEU A 163 12.54 14.69 -4.70
CA LEU A 163 13.91 14.31 -4.38
C LEU A 163 14.84 15.51 -4.29
N ARG A 164 14.76 16.46 -5.22
CA ARG A 164 15.59 17.68 -5.19
C ARG A 164 15.47 18.41 -3.85
N ARG A 165 14.24 18.53 -3.33
CA ARG A 165 13.99 19.15 -2.02
C ARG A 165 14.54 18.33 -0.87
N LYS A 166 14.51 16.99 -0.96
CA LYS A 166 15.07 16.11 0.07
C LYS A 166 16.60 16.17 0.12
N VAL A 167 17.26 16.21 -1.03
CA VAL A 167 18.73 16.21 -1.08
C VAL A 167 19.37 17.54 -0.67
N GLU A 168 18.59 18.63 -0.63
CA GLU A 168 19.02 19.92 -0.08
C GLU A 168 19.26 19.86 1.45
N ASP A 169 18.63 18.91 2.15
CA ASP A 169 18.83 18.67 3.58
C ASP A 169 19.58 17.36 3.80
N THR A 170 20.78 17.43 4.37
CA THR A 170 21.64 16.27 4.63
C THR A 170 20.93 15.18 5.43
N SER A 171 20.08 15.55 6.40
CA SER A 171 19.36 14.58 7.23
C SER A 171 18.28 13.82 6.47
N LEU A 172 17.66 14.46 5.47
CA LEU A 172 16.66 13.86 4.60
C LEU A 172 17.32 13.10 3.43
N ALA A 173 18.48 13.56 2.98
CA ALA A 173 19.24 12.96 1.89
C ALA A 173 19.64 11.50 2.19
N VAL A 174 20.02 11.22 3.44
CA VAL A 174 20.50 9.90 3.89
C VAL A 174 19.38 8.95 4.35
N GLN A 175 18.12 9.34 4.26
CA GLN A 175 17.01 8.47 4.66
C GLN A 175 16.81 7.35 3.63
N ASP A 176 16.46 6.16 4.12
CA ASP A 176 16.12 5.00 3.30
C ASP A 176 15.12 5.34 2.20
N GLY A 177 14.08 6.13 2.51
CA GLY A 177 13.09 6.57 1.53
C GLY A 177 13.69 7.35 0.36
N THR A 178 14.67 8.22 0.64
CA THR A 178 15.40 8.98 -0.39
C THR A 178 16.29 8.06 -1.22
N MET A 179 17.10 7.23 -0.56
CA MET A 179 18.01 6.30 -1.24
C MET A 179 17.25 5.32 -2.14
N ASN A 180 16.16 4.74 -1.62
CA ASN A 180 15.28 3.83 -2.35
C ASN A 180 14.62 4.50 -3.56
N SER A 181 14.25 5.79 -3.44
CA SER A 181 13.71 6.56 -4.55
C SER A 181 14.75 6.77 -5.65
N VAL A 182 15.98 7.18 -5.28
CA VAL A 182 17.06 7.42 -6.23
C VAL A 182 17.48 6.14 -6.95
N ILE A 183 17.67 5.03 -6.23
CA ILE A 183 18.07 3.75 -6.85
C ILE A 183 16.99 3.19 -7.78
N THR A 184 15.71 3.43 -7.47
CA THR A 184 14.61 3.00 -8.35
C THR A 184 14.57 3.85 -9.61
N LEU A 185 14.77 5.17 -9.52
CA LEU A 185 14.91 6.03 -10.70
C LEU A 185 16.12 5.63 -11.54
N ALA A 186 17.25 5.29 -10.91
CA ALA A 186 18.43 4.76 -11.62
C ALA A 186 18.09 3.49 -12.40
N THR A 187 17.36 2.56 -11.77
CA THR A 187 16.89 1.32 -12.41
C THR A 187 15.96 1.60 -13.60
N ILE A 188 15.04 2.55 -13.47
CA ILE A 188 14.14 2.97 -14.55
C ILE A 188 14.94 3.54 -15.73
N GLU A 189 15.88 4.46 -15.47
CA GLU A 189 16.70 5.06 -16.51
C GLU A 189 17.63 4.05 -17.18
N PHE A 190 18.18 3.10 -16.41
CA PHE A 190 18.94 1.98 -16.95
C PHE A 190 18.08 1.12 -17.89
N GLY A 191 16.85 0.79 -17.49
CA GLY A 191 15.90 0.05 -18.32
C GLY A 191 15.52 0.76 -19.63
N LYS A 192 15.59 2.10 -19.66
CA LYS A 192 15.42 2.91 -20.89
C LYS A 192 16.67 2.97 -21.77
N GLY A 193 17.80 2.45 -21.31
CA GLY A 193 19.10 2.56 -21.97
C GLY A 193 19.88 3.85 -21.64
N ASN A 194 19.37 4.68 -20.72
CA ASN A 194 20.03 5.91 -20.27
C ASN A 194 21.10 5.62 -19.20
N THR A 195 22.07 4.77 -19.54
CA THR A 195 23.06 4.23 -18.59
C THR A 195 23.91 5.31 -17.91
N ALA A 196 24.22 6.42 -18.58
CA ALA A 196 24.97 7.52 -17.99
C ALA A 196 24.18 8.24 -16.86
N VAL A 197 22.87 8.40 -17.03
CA VAL A 197 21.99 9.01 -16.01
C VAL A 197 21.82 8.04 -14.84
N ALA A 198 21.65 6.75 -15.12
CA ALA A 198 21.59 5.71 -14.10
C ALA A 198 22.87 5.66 -13.25
N ALA A 199 24.05 5.72 -13.89
CA ALA A 199 25.33 5.76 -13.18
C ALA A 199 25.43 6.99 -12.27
N MET A 200 25.09 8.18 -12.77
CA MET A 200 25.07 9.40 -11.96
C MET A 200 24.17 9.28 -10.72
N HIS A 201 23.00 8.63 -10.84
CA HIS A 201 22.12 8.38 -9.68
C HIS A 201 22.74 7.40 -8.67
N VAL A 202 23.37 6.32 -9.14
CA VAL A 202 24.04 5.34 -8.27
C VAL A 202 25.23 5.96 -7.55
N ASP A 203 26.06 6.71 -8.27
CA ASP A 203 27.23 7.39 -7.70
C ASP A 203 26.82 8.38 -6.60
N GLY A 204 25.70 9.08 -6.79
CA GLY A 204 25.15 9.97 -5.76
C GLY A 204 24.62 9.27 -4.50
N CYS A 205 24.35 7.95 -4.56
CA CYS A 205 23.96 7.15 -3.40
C CYS A 205 25.13 6.47 -2.70
N LEU A 206 26.28 6.35 -3.36
CA LEU A 206 27.47 5.76 -2.78
C LEU A 206 28.26 6.85 -2.03
N PRO A 207 28.72 6.60 -0.79
CA PRO A 207 29.60 7.53 -0.11
C PRO A 207 30.90 7.69 -0.93
N GLU A 208 31.42 8.92 -1.02
CA GLU A 208 32.73 9.20 -1.63
C GLU A 208 33.79 8.28 -1.02
N GLY A 209 34.30 7.32 -1.81
CA GLY A 209 35.29 6.31 -1.39
C GLY A 209 34.91 4.84 -1.62
N ALA A 210 33.68 4.53 -2.03
CA ALA A 210 33.28 3.13 -2.34
C ALA A 210 33.54 2.70 -3.79
N ALA A 211 33.76 3.65 -4.72
CA ALA A 211 33.89 3.38 -6.16
C ALA A 211 35.17 2.62 -6.57
N ASP A 212 36.17 2.52 -5.69
CA ASP A 212 37.49 1.97 -6.03
C ASP A 212 37.64 0.44 -5.89
N THR A 213 36.56 -0.33 -5.62
CA THR A 213 36.74 -1.76 -5.24
C THR A 213 35.90 -2.82 -5.95
N VAL A 214 35.13 -2.51 -7.00
CA VAL A 214 34.42 -3.57 -7.73
C VAL A 214 34.86 -3.63 -9.19
N PRO A 215 35.82 -4.51 -9.54
CA PRO A 215 36.07 -4.82 -10.93
C PRO A 215 34.83 -5.50 -11.52
N LEU A 216 34.21 -4.85 -12.50
CA LEU A 216 33.23 -5.44 -13.40
C LEU A 216 33.93 -6.58 -14.16
N HIS A 217 33.84 -7.79 -13.63
CA HIS A 217 34.16 -8.98 -14.41
C HIS A 217 33.01 -9.21 -15.41
N PRO A 218 33.30 -9.30 -16.73
CA PRO A 218 32.30 -9.78 -17.68
C PRO A 218 31.99 -11.25 -17.36
N ALA A 219 30.71 -11.55 -17.18
CA ALA A 219 30.24 -12.93 -17.04
C ALA A 219 30.43 -13.71 -18.36
N PRO A 220 30.66 -15.04 -18.29
CA PRO A 220 30.92 -15.90 -19.45
C PRO A 220 29.71 -16.11 -20.36
#